data_AF-A0A2N5ZV77-F1
#
_entry.id   AF-A0A2N5ZV77-F1
#
_cell.length_a   1.000
_cell.length_b   1.000
_cell.length_c   1.000
_cell.angle_alpha   90.00
_cell.angle_beta   90.00
_cell.angle_gamma   90.00
#
_symmetry.space_group_name_H-M   'P 1'
#
loop_
_entity.id
_entity.type
_entity.pdbx_description
1 polymer ?
#
loop_
_entity_poly.entity_id
_entity_poly.type
_entity_poly.pdbx_seq_one_letter_code
_entity_poly.pdbx_strand_id
1 'polypeptide(L)'
;MKLPQTDPSVINTEKNQAHLGISRDMEWSKKHDLIEHVVYLALSGGLKVGVTRHTQVPTRWIDQGAHSAIELARTPHRNLAGQVEVELKK
;
A
#
# COMPACT_ATOMS: atom_id res chain seq x y z
N MET A 1 3.13 -24.34 7.80
CA MET A 1 2.28 -23.13 7.91
C MET A 1 2.76 -22.11 6.89
N LYS A 2 1.90 -21.66 5.97
CA LYS A 2 2.25 -20.70 4.90
C LYS A 2 2.04 -19.29 5.44
N LEU A 3 3.11 -18.50 5.61
CA LEU A 3 3.08 -17.18 6.24
C LEU A 3 2.06 -16.24 5.53
N PRO A 4 1.31 -15.40 6.27
CA PRO A 4 0.33 -14.47 5.66
C PRO A 4 0.98 -13.47 4.68
N GLN A 5 2.27 -13.17 4.88
CA GLN A 5 3.08 -12.33 3.98
C GLN A 5 3.32 -12.92 2.59
N THR A 6 3.06 -14.22 2.40
CA THR A 6 3.25 -14.92 1.11
C THR A 6 1.96 -15.02 0.30
N ASP A 7 0.91 -14.30 0.72
CA ASP A 7 -0.33 -14.26 -0.04
C ASP A 7 -0.14 -13.46 -1.35
N PRO A 8 -0.69 -13.91 -2.49
CA PRO A 8 -0.59 -13.18 -3.76
C PRO A 8 -1.11 -11.74 -3.68
N SER A 9 -2.04 -11.45 -2.77
CA SER A 9 -2.57 -10.11 -2.52
C SER A 9 -1.56 -9.15 -1.88
N VAL A 10 -0.41 -9.65 -1.41
CA VAL A 10 0.70 -8.83 -0.91
C VAL A 10 1.41 -8.11 -2.06
N ILE A 11 1.49 -8.74 -3.24
CA ILE A 11 2.04 -8.15 -4.46
C ILE A 11 0.96 -7.32 -5.17
N ASN A 12 -0.22 -7.92 -5.36
CA ASN A 12 -1.35 -7.29 -6.03
C ASN A 12 -2.33 -6.75 -4.99
N THR A 13 -2.02 -5.57 -4.45
CA THR A 13 -2.78 -4.98 -3.34
C THR A 13 -4.23 -4.69 -3.70
N GLU A 14 -4.53 -4.40 -4.97
CA GLU A 14 -5.86 -4.20 -5.53
C GLU A 14 -6.74 -5.47 -5.50
N LYS A 15 -6.15 -6.65 -5.30
CA LYS A 15 -6.86 -7.92 -5.15
C LYS A 15 -7.11 -8.33 -3.69
N ASN A 16 -6.62 -7.56 -2.72
CA ASN A 16 -6.81 -7.86 -1.31
C ASN A 16 -8.29 -7.75 -0.89
N GLN A 17 -8.87 -8.82 -0.35
CA GLN A 17 -10.28 -8.87 0.04
C GLN A 17 -10.50 -8.80 1.56
N ALA A 18 -9.48 -8.42 2.34
CA ALA A 18 -9.58 -8.41 3.81
C ALA A 18 -10.69 -7.48 4.31
N HIS A 19 -10.99 -6.41 3.57
CA HIS A 19 -12.06 -5.46 3.90
C HIS A 19 -13.46 -6.08 3.81
N LEU A 20 -13.60 -7.20 3.10
CA LEU A 20 -14.81 -8.02 3.02
C LEU A 20 -14.83 -9.14 4.09
N GLY A 21 -13.86 -9.16 5.00
CA GLY A 21 -13.71 -10.25 5.98
C GLY A 21 -13.06 -11.52 5.40
N ILE A 22 -12.51 -11.45 4.18
CA ILE A 22 -11.90 -12.58 3.48
C ILE A 22 -10.38 -12.41 3.49
N SER A 23 -9.70 -13.13 4.37
CA SER A 23 -8.24 -13.22 4.42
C SER A 23 -7.81 -14.58 4.94
N ARG A 24 -6.60 -15.01 4.56
CA ARG A 24 -5.97 -16.22 5.13
C ARG A 24 -5.74 -16.06 6.64
N ASP A 25 -5.45 -14.84 7.09
CA ASP A 25 -5.26 -14.50 8.49
C ASP A 25 -5.87 -13.12 8.75
N MET A 26 -7.05 -13.13 9.37
CA MET A 26 -7.79 -11.91 9.67
C MET A 26 -7.13 -11.06 10.76
N GLU A 27 -6.41 -11.65 11.71
CA GLU A 27 -5.70 -10.87 12.72
C GLU A 27 -4.51 -10.13 12.11
N TRP A 28 -3.78 -10.80 11.22
CA TRP A 28 -2.71 -10.18 10.46
C TRP A 28 -3.26 -9.05 9.56
N SER A 29 -4.31 -9.32 8.78
CA SER A 29 -4.90 -8.32 7.90
C SER A 29 -5.48 -7.13 8.66
N LYS A 30 -6.06 -7.30 9.85
CA LYS A 30 -6.48 -6.16 10.69
C LYS A 30 -5.32 -5.24 11.06
N LYS A 31 -4.14 -5.81 11.33
CA LYS A 31 -2.93 -5.05 11.70
C LYS A 31 -2.20 -4.43 10.51
N HIS A 32 -2.45 -4.93 9.30
CA HIS A 32 -1.56 -4.68 8.16
C HIS A 32 -2.25 -4.22 6.87
N ASP A 33 -3.47 -4.68 6.61
CA ASP A 33 -4.25 -4.35 5.42
C ASP A 33 -5.40 -3.39 5.76
N LEU A 34 -6.07 -3.57 6.91
CA LEU A 34 -7.22 -2.77 7.36
C LEU A 34 -6.81 -1.58 8.25
N ILE A 35 -5.75 -0.91 7.83
CA ILE A 35 -5.27 0.32 8.46
C ILE A 35 -5.17 1.41 7.40
N GLU A 36 -5.00 2.65 7.84
CA GLU A 36 -4.80 3.76 6.92
C GLU A 36 -3.53 3.57 6.08
N HIS A 37 -3.72 3.65 4.76
CA HIS A 37 -2.68 3.63 3.74
C HIS A 37 -2.64 4.96 3.01
N VAL A 38 -1.47 5.30 2.49
CA VAL A 38 -1.17 6.54 1.81
C VAL A 38 -0.67 6.21 0.41
N VAL A 39 -1.30 6.82 -0.60
CA VAL A 39 -0.83 6.85 -1.98
C VAL A 39 -0.04 8.14 -2.16
N TYR A 40 1.15 8.04 -2.75
CA TYR A 40 2.03 9.19 -2.95
C TYR A 40 2.70 9.13 -4.33
N LEU A 41 3.10 10.30 -4.81
CA LEU A 41 4.04 10.46 -5.91
C LEU A 41 5.44 10.65 -5.34
N ALA A 42 6.40 9.92 -5.86
CA ALA A 42 7.81 10.08 -5.53
C ALA A 42 8.61 10.41 -6.80
N LEU A 43 9.50 11.40 -6.69
CA LEU A 43 10.43 11.79 -7.74
C LEU A 43 11.82 11.21 -7.42
N SER A 44 12.16 10.08 -8.04
CA SER A 44 13.46 9.39 -7.86
C SER A 44 14.04 9.00 -9.23
N GLY A 45 14.65 9.97 -9.91
CA GLY A 45 15.12 9.84 -11.30
C GLY A 45 14.00 9.81 -12.35
N GLY A 46 12.75 9.73 -11.90
CA GLY A 46 11.51 9.77 -12.67
C GLY A 46 10.33 9.79 -11.71
N LEU A 47 9.13 10.06 -12.23
CA LEU A 47 7.91 10.07 -11.42
C LEU A 47 7.43 8.64 -11.17
N LYS A 48 7.17 8.29 -9.90
CA LYS A 48 6.65 6.98 -9.49
C LYS A 48 5.44 7.16 -8.60
N VAL A 49 4.45 6.29 -8.77
CA VAL A 49 3.31 6.15 -7.85
C VAL A 49 3.64 5.02 -6.89
N GLY A 50 3.47 5.25 -5.58
CA GLY A 50 3.69 4.25 -4.56
C GLY A 50 2.60 4.25 -3.49
N VAL A 51 2.47 3.11 -2.81
CA VAL A 51 1.58 2.92 -1.66
C VAL A 51 2.41 2.59 -0.42
N THR A 52 2.07 3.20 0.71
CA THR A 52 2.67 2.87 2.00
C THR A 52 1.65 2.97 3.12
N ARG A 53 2.02 2.54 4.32
CA ARG A 53 1.21 2.76 5.53
C ARG A 53 1.47 4.16 6.05
N HIS A 54 0.46 4.77 6.66
CA HIS A 54 0.60 6.10 7.26
C HIS A 54 1.78 6.17 8.27
N THR A 55 2.05 5.09 9.00
CA THR A 55 3.17 5.01 9.95
C THR A 55 4.56 5.04 9.32
N GLN A 56 4.67 4.84 8.01
CA GLN A 56 5.96 4.80 7.30
C GLN A 56 6.23 6.06 6.47
N VAL A 57 5.38 7.09 6.60
CA VAL A 57 5.63 8.42 6.03
C VAL A 57 6.41 9.24 7.07
N PRO A 58 7.54 9.89 6.73
CA PRO A 58 8.20 9.98 5.41
C PRO A 58 9.31 8.95 5.18
N THR A 59 9.63 8.08 6.15
CA THR A 59 10.77 7.16 6.11
C THR A 59 10.84 6.35 4.81
N ARG A 60 9.69 5.89 4.30
CA ARG A 60 9.59 5.09 3.07
C ARG A 60 9.98 5.86 1.80
N TRP A 61 9.84 7.18 1.79
CA TRP A 61 10.23 8.04 0.67
C TRP A 61 11.75 8.18 0.59
N ILE A 62 12.37 8.36 1.76
CA ILE A 62 13.82 8.48 1.91
C ILE A 62 14.49 7.15 1.51
N ASP A 63 13.96 6.02 1.98
CA ASP A 63 14.47 4.68 1.64
C ASP A 63 14.47 4.40 0.12
N GLN A 64 13.57 5.03 -0.63
CA GLN A 64 13.47 4.87 -2.09
C GLN A 64 14.32 5.87 -2.88
N GLY A 65 15.10 6.71 -2.20
CA GLY A 65 15.92 7.74 -2.84
C GLY A 65 15.07 8.81 -3.55
N ALA A 66 13.88 9.09 -3.04
CA ALA A 66 13.04 10.18 -3.57
C ALA A 66 13.66 11.53 -3.21
N HIS A 67 13.89 12.38 -4.22
CA HIS A 67 14.28 13.77 -4.02
C HIS A 67 13.12 14.60 -3.45
N SER A 68 11.90 14.26 -3.87
CA SER A 68 10.67 14.84 -3.35
C SER A 68 9.56 13.80 -3.42
N ALA A 69 8.58 13.92 -2.52
CA ALA A 69 7.36 13.14 -2.55
C ALA A 69 6.16 13.98 -2.12
N ILE A 70 5.01 13.72 -2.74
CA ILE A 70 3.75 14.37 -2.41
C ILE A 70 2.73 13.29 -2.10
N GLU A 71 2.05 13.45 -0.97
CA GLU A 71 0.88 12.65 -0.63
C GLU A 71 -0.29 12.99 -1.56
N LEU A 72 -0.83 11.99 -2.25
CA LEU A 72 -1.97 12.16 -3.15
C LEU A 72 -3.30 11.84 -2.47
N ALA A 73 -3.35 10.74 -1.72
CA ALA A 73 -4.58 10.26 -1.11
C ALA A 73 -4.30 9.42 0.13
N ARG A 74 -5.20 9.51 1.11
CA ARG A 74 -5.30 8.56 2.23
C ARG A 74 -6.50 7.65 2.02
N THR A 75 -6.32 6.36 2.28
CA THR A 75 -7.37 5.37 2.16
C THR A 75 -7.47 4.56 3.46
N PRO A 76 -8.68 4.13 3.85
CA PRO A 76 -8.88 3.43 5.12
C PRO A 76 -8.33 1.99 5.13
N HIS A 77 -7.97 1.44 3.97
CA HIS A 77 -7.43 0.09 3.84
C HIS A 77 -6.62 -0.09 2.55
N ARG A 78 -5.73 -1.08 2.57
CA ARG A 78 -4.73 -1.35 1.54
C ARG A 78 -5.31 -1.62 0.15
N ASN A 79 -6.47 -2.28 0.08
CA ASN A 79 -7.10 -2.59 -1.19
C ASN A 79 -7.44 -1.34 -2.01
N LEU A 80 -8.09 -0.36 -1.39
CA LEU A 80 -8.44 0.90 -2.05
C LEU A 80 -7.19 1.68 -2.46
N ALA A 81 -6.13 1.68 -1.64
CA ALA A 81 -4.85 2.27 -2.03
C ALA A 81 -4.29 1.60 -3.30
N GLY A 82 -4.36 0.28 -3.38
CA GLY A 82 -3.93 -0.50 -4.54
C GLY A 82 -4.73 -0.17 -5.81
N GLN A 83 -6.05 -0.04 -5.68
CA GLN A 83 -6.90 0.37 -6.82
C GLN A 83 -6.50 1.76 -7.34
N VAL A 84 -6.31 2.73 -6.44
CA VAL A 84 -5.84 4.08 -6.82
C VAL A 84 -4.46 4.01 -7.49
N GLU A 85 -3.54 3.21 -6.96
CA GLU A 85 -2.20 3.04 -7.54
C GLU A 85 -2.26 2.48 -8.97
N VAL A 86 -3.08 1.45 -9.21
CA VAL A 86 -3.25 0.84 -10.54
C VAL A 86 -3.85 1.85 -11.53
N GLU A 87 -4.85 2.62 -11.13
CA GLU A 87 -5.45 3.63 -11.99
C GLU A 87 -4.48 4.77 -12.34
N LEU A 88 -3.61 5.16 -11.40
CA LEU A 88 -2.59 6.20 -11.64
C LEU A 88 -1.36 5.73 -12.43
N LYS A 89 -1.17 4.42 -12.58
CA LYS A 89 -0.06 3.83 -13.36
C LYS A 89 -0.40 3.60 -14.84
N LYS A 90 -1.66 3.83 -15.25
CA LYS A 90 -2.09 3.80 -16.66
C LYS A 90 -1.51 4.98 -17.43
#